data_AF-A0A387HG37-F1
#
_entry.id   AF-A0A387HG37-F1
#
_cell.length_a   1.000
_cell.length_b   1.000
_cell.length_c   1.000
_cell.angle_alpha   90.00
_cell.angle_beta   90.00
_cell.angle_gamma   90.00
#
_symmetry.space_group_name_H-M   'P 1'
#
loop_
_entity.id
_entity.type
_entity.pdbx_description
1 polymer ?
#
loop_
_entity_poly.entity_id
_entity_poly.type
_entity_poly.pdbx_seq_one_letter_code
_entity_poly.pdbx_strand_id
1 'polypeptide(L)'
;MKASTVDDMRAPLKTLRFLVDEFPELPAADVHVSTLFPDRVELAFHDDLGAFEQWRAALAIRPDAVRFGTQGVDDSTMNLRAEGPYGACTLSLVAYGPTPAGLCETEVAA
;
A
#
# COMPACT_ATOMS: atom_id res chain seq x y z
N MET A 1 -27.06 -3.79 11.30
CA MET A 1 -26.09 -3.15 10.39
C MET A 1 -26.87 -2.61 9.21
N LYS A 2 -26.65 -1.35 8.81
CA LYS A 2 -27.20 -0.83 7.55
C LYS A 2 -26.42 -1.42 6.38
N ALA A 3 -27.10 -1.71 5.27
CA ALA A 3 -26.44 -2.10 4.04
C ALA A 3 -25.65 -0.90 3.50
N SER A 4 -24.36 -1.10 3.22
CA SER A 4 -23.53 -0.10 2.54
C SER A 4 -24.03 0.09 1.11
N THR A 5 -24.04 1.34 0.65
CA THR A 5 -24.38 1.70 -0.72
C THR A 5 -23.11 1.97 -1.52
N VAL A 6 -23.24 2.00 -2.85
CA VAL A 6 -22.12 2.42 -3.71
C VAL A 6 -21.76 3.89 -3.49
N ASP A 7 -22.69 4.72 -3.02
CA ASP A 7 -22.42 6.13 -2.69
C ASP A 7 -21.43 6.27 -1.52
N ASP A 8 -21.46 5.34 -0.57
CA ASP A 8 -20.49 5.28 0.54
C ASP A 8 -19.06 4.99 0.04
N MET A 9 -18.92 4.38 -1.15
CA MET A 9 -17.64 4.08 -1.81
C MET A 9 -17.20 5.18 -2.79
N ARG A 10 -17.89 6.33 -2.83
CA ARG A 10 -17.63 7.38 -3.81
C ARG A 10 -16.22 7.94 -3.72
N ALA A 11 -15.70 8.16 -2.52
CA ALA A 11 -14.36 8.71 -2.30
C ALA A 11 -13.24 7.82 -2.87
N PRO A 12 -13.16 6.52 -2.54
CA PRO A 12 -12.12 5.66 -3.11
C PRO A 12 -12.27 5.46 -4.63
N LEU A 13 -13.49 5.33 -5.15
CA LEU A 13 -13.69 5.15 -6.61
C LEU A 13 -13.31 6.39 -7.42
N LYS A 14 -13.58 7.60 -6.91
CA LYS A 14 -13.11 8.84 -7.52
C LYS A 14 -11.60 8.97 -7.46
N THR A 15 -11.00 8.59 -6.34
CA THR A 15 -9.55 8.60 -6.15
C THR A 15 -8.87 7.67 -7.14
N LEU A 16 -9.37 6.44 -7.29
CA LEU A 16 -8.84 5.50 -8.27
C LEU A 16 -8.87 6.05 -9.69
N ARG A 17 -9.99 6.67 -10.10
CA ARG A 17 -10.08 7.32 -11.41
C ARG A 17 -9.01 8.40 -11.57
N PHE A 18 -8.85 9.26 -10.57
CA PHE A 18 -7.83 10.32 -10.60
C PHE A 18 -6.42 9.74 -10.78
N LEU A 19 -6.08 8.69 -10.03
CA LEU A 19 -4.75 8.06 -10.10
C LEU A 19 -4.45 7.52 -11.51
N VAL A 20 -5.45 6.94 -12.19
CA VAL A 20 -5.31 6.44 -13.57
C VAL A 20 -5.10 7.60 -14.56
N ASP A 21 -5.80 8.72 -14.36
CA ASP A 21 -5.69 9.89 -15.23
C ASP A 21 -4.35 10.64 -15.01
N GLU A 22 -3.86 10.72 -13.77
CA GLU A 22 -2.66 11.48 -13.39
C GLU A 22 -1.35 10.69 -13.58
N PHE A 23 -1.36 9.37 -13.36
CA PHE A 23 -0.16 8.53 -13.35
C PHE A 23 -0.23 7.32 -14.30
N PRO A 24 -0.55 7.54 -15.60
CA PRO A 24 -0.77 6.43 -16.54
C PRO A 24 0.48 5.60 -16.84
N GLU A 25 1.68 6.13 -16.58
CA GLU A 25 2.96 5.43 -16.81
C GLU A 25 3.45 4.60 -15.63
N LEU A 26 2.84 4.75 -14.44
CA LEU A 26 3.28 4.00 -13.28
C LEU A 26 2.93 2.51 -13.40
N PRO A 27 3.73 1.61 -12.77
CA PRO A 27 3.44 0.18 -12.77
C PRO A 27 2.03 -0.11 -12.24
N ALA A 28 1.32 -1.04 -12.87
CA ALA A 28 0.01 -1.46 -12.37
C ALA A 28 0.14 -2.08 -10.97
N ALA A 29 -0.84 -1.80 -10.11
CA ALA A 29 -0.96 -2.36 -8.77
C ALA A 29 -2.23 -3.21 -8.66
N ASP A 30 -2.25 -4.15 -7.73
CA ASP A 30 -3.50 -4.75 -7.28
C ASP A 30 -4.28 -3.69 -6.49
N VAL A 31 -5.52 -3.43 -6.89
CA VAL A 31 -6.34 -2.37 -6.29
C VAL A 31 -7.41 -2.97 -5.39
N HIS A 32 -7.37 -2.60 -4.12
CA HIS A 32 -8.33 -3.05 -3.12
C HIS A 32 -9.20 -1.89 -2.67
N VAL A 33 -10.52 -2.05 -2.88
CA VAL A 33 -11.58 -1.15 -2.43
C VAL A 33 -12.62 -2.01 -1.72
N SER A 34 -12.95 -1.68 -0.47
CA SER A 34 -13.74 -2.56 0.39
C SER A 34 -14.76 -1.80 1.22
N THR A 35 -15.94 -2.38 1.42
CA THR A 35 -16.96 -1.82 2.32
C THR A 35 -16.56 -1.87 3.79
N LEU A 36 -15.51 -2.64 4.15
CA LEU A 36 -14.92 -2.64 5.49
C LEU A 36 -14.15 -1.35 5.80
N PHE A 37 -13.57 -0.73 4.76
CA PHE A 37 -12.83 0.53 4.81
C PHE A 37 -13.30 1.43 3.66
N PRO A 38 -14.54 1.98 3.75
CA PRO A 38 -15.20 2.63 2.62
C PRO A 38 -14.56 3.95 2.19
N ASP A 39 -13.64 4.47 2.99
CA ASP A 39 -12.88 5.69 2.77
C ASP A 39 -11.44 5.41 2.31
N ARG A 40 -11.09 4.16 1.96
CA ARG A 40 -9.72 3.77 1.61
C ARG A 40 -9.61 3.13 0.23
N VAL A 41 -8.55 3.49 -0.50
CA VAL A 41 -8.00 2.72 -1.62
C VAL A 41 -6.67 2.14 -1.16
N GLU A 42 -6.46 0.85 -1.39
CA GLU A 42 -5.15 0.23 -1.21
C GLU A 42 -4.59 -0.19 -2.57
N LEU A 43 -3.34 0.19 -2.82
CA LEU A 43 -2.52 -0.29 -3.93
C LEU A 43 -1.53 -1.31 -3.36
N ALA A 44 -1.69 -2.56 -3.76
CA ALA A 44 -0.87 -3.68 -3.33
C ALA A 44 0.11 -4.10 -4.44
N PHE A 45 1.34 -4.39 -4.04
CA PHE A 45 2.40 -4.88 -4.92
C PHE A 45 2.95 -6.18 -4.36
N HIS A 46 2.95 -7.23 -5.18
CA HIS A 46 3.43 -8.55 -4.79
C HIS A 46 4.72 -8.87 -5.55
N ASP A 47 5.79 -9.13 -4.80
CA ASP A 47 7.14 -9.39 -5.31
C ASP A 47 7.75 -8.24 -6.16
N ASP A 48 7.20 -7.02 -6.03
CA ASP A 48 7.67 -5.82 -6.73
C ASP A 48 7.75 -4.59 -5.81
N LEU A 49 8.84 -4.51 -5.06
CA LEU A 49 9.13 -3.36 -4.19
C LEU A 49 9.55 -2.12 -5.00
N GLY A 50 10.02 -2.31 -6.23
CA GLY A 50 10.38 -1.22 -7.12
C GLY A 50 9.16 -0.46 -7.61
N ALA A 51 8.06 -1.15 -7.90
CA ALA A 51 6.78 -0.53 -8.20
C ALA A 51 6.24 0.27 -7.00
N PHE A 52 6.34 -0.27 -5.79
CA PHE A 52 5.97 0.47 -4.58
C PHE A 52 6.74 1.79 -4.43
N GLU A 53 8.06 1.77 -4.62
CA GLU A 53 8.88 2.98 -4.50
C GLU A 53 8.56 4.02 -5.57
N GLN A 54 8.24 3.58 -6.80
CA GLN A 54 7.79 4.48 -7.86
C GLN A 54 6.48 5.17 -7.50
N TRP A 55 5.50 4.42 -6.98
CA TRP A 55 4.24 4.98 -6.49
C TRP A 55 4.43 5.91 -5.29
N ARG A 56 5.22 5.50 -4.29
CA ARG A 56 5.53 6.34 -3.13
C ARG A 56 6.12 7.68 -3.56
N ALA A 57 7.08 7.65 -4.49
CA ALA A 57 7.74 8.85 -5.01
C ALA A 57 6.76 9.74 -5.78
N ALA A 58 5.95 9.18 -6.68
CA ALA A 58 4.95 9.92 -7.46
C ALA A 58 3.90 10.59 -6.57
N LEU A 59 3.50 9.94 -5.48
CA LEU A 59 2.55 10.46 -4.49
C LEU A 59 3.21 11.42 -3.47
N ALA A 60 4.49 11.74 -3.63
CA ALA A 60 5.27 12.59 -2.73
C ALA A 60 5.25 12.14 -1.26
N ILE A 61 5.05 10.84 -1.01
CA ILE A 61 5.10 10.26 0.33
C ILE A 61 6.56 10.18 0.73
N ARG A 62 6.94 10.72 1.89
CA ARG A 62 8.35 10.70 2.31
C ARG A 62 8.82 9.27 2.65
N PRO A 63 10.09 8.91 2.38
CA PRO A 63 10.62 7.59 2.73
C PRO A 63 10.50 7.25 4.23
N ASP A 64 10.64 8.24 5.11
CA ASP A 64 10.53 8.07 6.57
C ASP A 64 9.09 7.85 7.06
N ALA A 65 8.09 8.04 6.19
CA ALA A 65 6.71 7.69 6.46
C ALA A 65 6.39 6.21 6.13
N VAL A 66 7.32 5.50 5.47
CA VAL A 66 7.17 4.07 5.17
C VAL A 66 7.46 3.25 6.42
N ARG A 67 6.53 2.38 6.77
CA ARG A 67 6.69 1.39 7.83
C ARG A 67 7.16 0.08 7.22
N PHE A 68 8.20 -0.50 7.81
CA PHE A 68 8.69 -1.83 7.49
C PHE A 68 8.12 -2.85 8.48
N GLY A 69 7.83 -4.05 8.00
CA GLY A 69 7.48 -5.20 8.84
C GLY A 69 7.88 -6.51 8.17
N THR A 70 7.90 -7.57 8.97
CA THR A 70 8.12 -8.95 8.52
C THR A 70 6.93 -9.83 8.89
N GLN A 71 6.72 -10.91 8.14
CA GLN A 71 5.65 -11.87 8.35
C GLN A 71 6.05 -13.25 7.81
N GLY A 72 5.36 -14.29 8.29
CA GLY A 72 5.63 -15.69 7.93
C GLY A 72 6.56 -16.38 8.93
N VAL A 73 6.84 -17.66 8.68
CA VAL A 73 7.82 -18.41 9.47
C VAL A 73 9.21 -17.81 9.19
N ASP A 74 9.98 -17.60 10.26
CA ASP A 74 11.34 -17.04 10.25
C ASP A 74 11.44 -15.68 9.54
N ASP A 75 10.38 -14.85 9.61
CA ASP A 75 10.35 -13.52 9.00
C ASP A 75 10.62 -13.55 7.48
N SER A 76 10.27 -14.65 6.81
CA SER A 76 10.60 -14.91 5.40
C SER A 76 10.00 -13.94 4.38
N THR A 77 8.92 -13.24 4.74
CA THR A 77 8.30 -12.21 3.89
C THR A 77 8.38 -10.86 4.57
N MET A 78 8.89 -9.85 3.89
CA MET A 78 8.82 -8.47 4.35
C MET A 78 7.66 -7.73 3.70
N ASN A 79 7.17 -6.72 4.40
CA ASN A 79 6.20 -5.77 3.88
C ASN A 79 6.66 -4.33 4.08
N LEU A 80 6.32 -3.49 3.11
CA LEU A 80 6.43 -2.04 3.19
C LEU A 80 5.03 -1.46 3.17
N ARG A 81 4.75 -0.54 4.08
CA ARG A 81 3.45 0.13 4.15
C ARG A 81 3.61 1.63 4.26
N ALA A 82 2.90 2.37 3.42
CA ALA A 82 2.72 3.80 3.57
C ALA A 82 1.24 4.14 3.50
N GLU A 83 0.81 5.14 4.27
CA GLU A 83 -0.59 5.57 4.28
C GLU A 83 -0.64 7.09 4.43
N GLY A 84 -1.56 7.72 3.70
CA GLY A 84 -1.76 9.15 3.79
C GLY A 84 -3.11 9.61 3.24
N PRO A 85 -3.56 10.81 3.63
CA PRO A 85 -4.74 11.41 3.04
C PRO A 85 -4.49 11.77 1.57
N TYR A 86 -5.47 11.47 0.72
CA TYR A 86 -5.48 11.82 -0.70
C TYR A 86 -6.88 12.32 -1.09
N GLY A 87 -7.04 13.65 -1.11
CA GLY A 87 -8.35 14.27 -1.24
C GLY A 87 -9.26 13.89 -0.07
N ALA A 88 -10.41 13.25 -0.38
CA ALA A 88 -11.38 12.79 0.62
C ALA A 88 -11.23 11.30 0.96
N CYS A 89 -10.14 10.66 0.52
CA CYS A 89 -9.87 9.23 0.70
C CYS A 89 -8.52 9.05 1.39
N THR A 90 -8.36 7.94 2.08
CA THR A 90 -7.06 7.46 2.55
C THR A 90 -6.45 6.56 1.49
N LEU A 91 -5.24 6.89 1.03
CA LEU A 91 -4.48 6.04 0.12
C LEU A 91 -3.47 5.22 0.90
N SER A 92 -3.55 3.89 0.76
CA SER A 92 -2.65 2.92 1.37
C SER A 92 -1.79 2.29 0.27
N LEU A 93 -0.47 2.38 0.40
CA LEU A 93 0.46 1.60 -0.41
C LEU A 93 0.95 0.43 0.43
N VAL A 94 0.92 -0.77 -0.13
CA VAL A 94 1.46 -1.96 0.52
C VAL A 94 2.27 -2.76 -0.48
N ALA A 95 3.48 -3.16 -0.11
CA ALA A 95 4.28 -4.08 -0.90
C ALA A 95 4.66 -5.30 -0.08
N TYR A 96 4.75 -6.45 -0.73
CA TYR A 96 5.24 -7.70 -0.16
C TYR A 96 6.41 -8.20 -0.99
N GLY A 97 7.40 -8.79 -0.34
CA GLY A 97 8.50 -9.45 -1.02
C GLY A 97 9.29 -10.35 -0.08
N PRO A 98 10.22 -11.17 -0.61
CA PRO A 98 11.08 -12.00 0.21
C PRO A 98 11.96 -11.11 1.09
N THR A 99 12.13 -11.48 2.35
CA THR A 99 13.10 -10.82 3.23
C THR A 99 14.52 -11.16 2.77
N PRO A 100 15.36 -10.18 2.42
CA PRO A 100 16.76 -10.43 2.10
C PRO A 100 17.49 -11.17 3.22
N ALA A 101 18.34 -12.14 2.85
CA ALA A 101 19.22 -12.80 3.80
C ALA A 101 20.10 -11.76 4.51
N GLY A 102 20.01 -11.70 5.85
CA GLY A 102 20.66 -10.71 6.70
C GLY A 102 19.73 -9.67 7.34
N LEU A 103 18.45 -9.60 6.95
CA LEU A 103 17.44 -8.80 7.66
C LEU A 103 16.67 -9.59 8.74
N CYS A 104 16.64 -10.92 8.65
CA CYS A 104 16.12 -11.80 9.73
C CYS A 104 17.13 -12.03 10.88
N GLU A 105 18.39 -11.63 10.72
CA GLU A 105 19.40 -11.74 11.78
C GLU A 105 19.32 -10.56 12.74
N THR A 106 18.21 -10.46 13.48
CA THR A 106 18.22 -9.70 14.74
C THR A 106 18.91 -10.54 15.82
N GLU A 107 20.21 -10.27 15.98
CA GLU A 107 20.96 -10.18 17.23
C GLU A 107 20.36 -10.96 18.43
N VAL A 108 20.73 -12.24 18.58
CA VAL A 108 20.72 -12.92 19.89
C VAL A 108 22.14 -12.88 20.44
N ALA A 109 22.53 -11.71 20.95
CA ALA A 109 23.71 -11.56 21.78
C ALA A 109 23.31 -10.91 23.11
N ALA A 110 23.01 -11.76 24.10
CA ALA A 110 23.11 -11.46 25.52
C ALA A 110 23.36 -12.76 26.29
#